data_AF-A0A7Z2S6X2-F1
#
_entry.id   AF-A0A7Z2S6X2-F1
#
_cell.length_a   1.000
_cell.length_b   1.000
_cell.length_c   1.000
_cell.angle_alpha   90.00
_cell.angle_beta   90.00
_cell.angle_gamma   90.00
#
_symmetry.space_group_name_H-M   'P 1'
#
loop_
_entity.id
_entity.type
_entity.pdbx_description
1 polymer ?
#
loop_
_entity_poly.entity_id
_entity_poly.type
_entity_poly.pdbx_seq_one_letter_code
_entity_poly.pdbx_strand_id
1 'polypeptide(L)'
;MDLREFNHSGIAQGASRNGAAELREIDVTVRLSVNDAGSLWAAAAAKALSAGMTIDEIAETIGPREDPSVADCIALLCEPAGLPGCAIEDFTVAHAAPVMQLPRSIAA
;
A
#
# COMPACT_ATOMS: atom_id res chain seq x y z
N MET A 1 -67.42 -26.61 -15.40
CA MET A 1 -66.47 -27.57 -14.77
C MET A 1 -65.12 -26.91 -14.80
N ASP A 2 -64.61 -26.54 -13.63
CA ASP A 2 -63.25 -26.05 -13.42
C ASP A 2 -62.35 -27.26 -13.16
N LEU A 3 -61.15 -27.29 -13.73
CA LEU A 3 -60.10 -28.20 -13.28
C LEU A 3 -58.76 -27.47 -13.40
N ARG A 4 -58.25 -27.12 -12.24
CA ARG A 4 -56.90 -26.65 -11.91
C ARG A 4 -55.81 -27.42 -12.66
N GLU A 5 -54.61 -26.83 -12.66
CA GLU A 5 -53.32 -27.41 -13.07
C GLU A 5 -53.10 -27.27 -14.59
N PHE A 6 -52.26 -26.37 -15.09
CA PHE A 6 -50.80 -26.41 -14.96
C PHE A 6 -50.23 -24.98 -14.81
N ASN A 7 -50.14 -24.51 -13.58
CA ASN A 7 -49.23 -23.44 -13.21
C ASN A 7 -47.90 -24.07 -12.76
N HIS A 8 -47.05 -24.52 -13.69
CA HIS A 8 -45.64 -24.79 -13.41
C HIS A 8 -44.82 -24.71 -14.69
N SER A 9 -43.66 -24.06 -14.59
CA SER A 9 -42.58 -23.99 -15.57
C SER A 9 -42.62 -22.76 -16.48
N GLY A 10 -42.16 -21.66 -15.91
CA GLY A 10 -41.79 -20.47 -16.67
C GLY A 10 -41.31 -19.34 -15.78
N ILE A 11 -40.73 -19.61 -14.61
CA ILE A 11 -39.91 -18.61 -13.93
C ILE A 11 -38.74 -18.37 -14.88
N ALA A 12 -38.85 -17.36 -15.75
CA ALA A 12 -37.73 -16.79 -16.47
C ALA A 12 -36.86 -16.07 -15.43
N GLN A 13 -36.19 -16.87 -14.60
CA GLN A 13 -35.12 -16.47 -13.71
C GLN A 13 -33.87 -16.35 -14.57
N GLY A 14 -33.81 -15.26 -15.31
CA GLY A 14 -32.60 -14.76 -15.96
C GLY A 14 -32.30 -13.33 -15.51
N ALA A 15 -32.78 -12.93 -14.33
CA ALA A 15 -32.43 -11.66 -13.73
C ALA A 15 -30.95 -11.73 -13.29
N SER A 16 -30.12 -11.00 -14.02
CA SER A 16 -28.80 -10.50 -13.63
C SER A 16 -27.93 -11.44 -12.80
N ARG A 17 -27.17 -12.32 -13.47
CA ARG A 17 -25.79 -12.58 -13.03
C ARG A 17 -24.84 -11.55 -13.63
N ASN A 18 -25.23 -10.28 -13.61
CA ASN A 18 -24.27 -9.19 -13.77
C ASN A 18 -23.69 -8.90 -12.38
N GLY A 19 -22.92 -9.86 -11.87
CA GLY A 19 -21.97 -9.58 -10.80
C GLY A 19 -20.78 -8.87 -11.42
N ALA A 20 -21.00 -7.65 -11.92
CA ALA A 20 -19.89 -6.74 -12.12
C ALA A 20 -19.26 -6.60 -10.74
N ALA A 21 -18.09 -7.21 -10.54
CA ALA A 21 -17.35 -7.07 -9.31
C ALA A 21 -17.25 -5.56 -9.06
N GLU A 22 -17.89 -5.07 -7.99
CA GLU A 22 -17.74 -3.67 -7.60
C GLU A 22 -16.25 -3.49 -7.34
N LEU A 23 -15.56 -2.77 -8.22
CA LEU A 23 -14.18 -2.37 -8.01
C LEU A 23 -14.19 -1.48 -6.77
N ARG A 24 -13.67 -2.02 -5.66
CA ARG A 24 -13.57 -1.30 -4.40
C ARG A 24 -12.15 -0.81 -4.27
N GLU A 25 -11.99 0.48 -4.53
CA GLU A 25 -10.76 1.19 -4.23
C GLU A 25 -10.66 1.40 -2.72
N ILE A 26 -9.54 1.01 -2.13
CA ILE A 26 -9.27 1.18 -0.71
C ILE A 26 -7.97 1.97 -0.58
N ASP A 27 -8.05 3.15 0.03
CA ASP A 27 -6.88 3.97 0.33
C ASP A 27 -6.27 3.55 1.67
N VAL A 28 -4.95 3.36 1.70
CA VAL A 28 -4.19 3.02 2.90
C VAL A 28 -3.09 4.05 3.09
N THR A 29 -3.30 4.98 4.02
CA THR A 29 -2.30 6.01 4.39
C THR A 29 -1.56 5.62 5.68
N VAL A 30 -0.22 5.59 5.63
CA VAL A 30 0.65 5.33 6.79
C VAL A 30 1.55 6.53 7.05
N ARG A 31 1.73 6.91 8.33
CA ARG A 31 2.67 7.95 8.75
C ARG A 31 3.79 7.34 9.58
N LEU A 32 5.03 7.61 9.16
CA LEU A 32 6.24 7.05 9.77
C LEU A 32 7.05 8.17 10.42
N SER A 33 7.64 7.86 11.57
CA SER A 33 8.68 8.67 12.20
C SER A 33 9.98 7.88 12.14
N VAL A 34 11.03 8.46 11.59
CA VAL A 34 12.34 7.79 11.51
C VAL A 34 13.11 8.10 12.78
N ASN A 35 13.28 7.09 13.63
CA ASN A 35 13.99 7.21 14.90
C ASN A 35 15.48 6.85 14.79
N ASP A 36 15.84 6.01 13.82
CA ASP A 36 17.21 5.56 13.61
C ASP A 36 17.49 5.37 12.12
N ALA A 37 18.21 6.33 11.53
CA ALA A 37 18.49 6.34 10.10
C ALA A 37 19.46 5.21 9.69
N GLY A 38 20.37 4.80 10.59
CA GLY A 38 21.32 3.72 10.32
C GLY A 38 20.65 2.36 10.17
N SER A 39 19.70 2.04 11.04
CA SER A 39 18.91 0.80 10.95
C SER A 39 18.00 0.79 9.73
N LEU A 40 17.43 1.95 9.39
CA LEU A 40 16.63 2.12 8.18
C LEU A 40 17.46 1.83 6.92
N TRP A 41 18.64 2.44 6.82
CA TRP A 41 19.56 2.20 5.70
C TRP A 41 19.99 0.73 5.62
N ALA A 42 20.33 0.10 6.76
CA ALA A 42 20.74 -1.29 6.78
C ALA A 42 19.64 -2.24 6.27
N ALA A 43 18.39 -1.99 6.64
CA ALA A 43 17.24 -2.75 6.14
C ALA A 43 17.03 -2.53 4.64
N ALA A 44 17.11 -1.28 4.17
CA ALA A 44 16.98 -0.93 2.75
C ALA A 44 18.08 -1.58 1.90
N ALA A 45 19.34 -1.50 2.34
CA ALA A 45 20.47 -2.15 1.71
C ALA A 45 20.31 -3.68 1.67
N ALA A 46 19.83 -4.32 2.74
CA ALA A 46 19.57 -5.76 2.75
C ALA A 46 18.51 -6.18 1.72
N LYS A 47 17.44 -5.37 1.55
CA LYS A 47 16.42 -5.59 0.52
C LYS A 47 17.01 -5.45 -0.88
N ALA A 48 17.76 -4.37 -1.15
CA ALA A 48 18.41 -4.14 -2.45
C ALA A 48 19.44 -5.24 -2.80
N LEU A 49 20.24 -5.67 -1.84
CA LEU A 49 21.17 -6.79 -2.02
C LEU A 49 20.45 -8.07 -2.38
N SER A 50 19.31 -8.35 -1.73
CA SER A 50 18.48 -9.51 -2.04
C SER A 50 17.84 -9.42 -3.43
N ALA A 51 17.67 -8.21 -3.96
CA ALA A 51 17.24 -7.96 -5.34
C ALA A 51 18.40 -7.99 -6.36
N GLY A 52 19.64 -8.19 -5.92
CA GLY A 52 20.82 -8.33 -6.77
C GLY A 52 21.57 -7.02 -7.09
N MET A 53 21.25 -5.90 -6.43
CA MET A 53 22.03 -4.68 -6.56
C MET A 53 23.41 -4.82 -5.91
N THR A 54 24.39 -4.08 -6.42
CA THR A 54 25.73 -4.00 -5.80
C THR A 54 25.74 -2.91 -4.71
N ILE A 55 26.76 -2.93 -3.84
CA ILE A 55 26.89 -1.93 -2.77
C ILE A 55 27.04 -0.50 -3.34
N ASP A 56 27.68 -0.35 -4.50
CA ASP A 56 27.87 0.94 -5.17
C ASP A 56 26.53 1.50 -5.65
N GLU A 57 25.77 0.68 -6.39
CA GLU A 57 24.41 1.01 -6.85
C GLU A 57 23.46 1.36 -5.68
N ILE A 58 23.60 0.65 -4.56
CA ILE A 58 22.85 0.92 -3.34
C ILE A 58 23.23 2.30 -2.79
N ALA A 59 24.51 2.62 -2.69
CA ALA A 59 24.96 3.92 -2.21
C ALA A 59 24.52 5.06 -3.13
N GLU A 60 24.46 4.84 -4.44
CA GLU A 60 23.92 5.80 -5.41
C GLU A 60 22.40 5.97 -5.28
N THR A 61 21.67 4.90 -4.95
CA THR A 61 20.20 4.91 -4.86
C THR A 61 19.68 5.48 -3.54
N ILE A 62 20.22 5.00 -2.41
CA ILE A 62 19.72 5.35 -1.06
C ILE A 62 20.70 6.19 -0.24
N GLY A 63 21.75 6.71 -0.89
CA GLY A 63 22.81 7.47 -0.24
C GLY A 63 23.83 6.59 0.52
N PRO A 64 24.97 7.18 0.90
CA PRO A 64 25.97 6.48 1.71
C PRO A 64 25.44 6.19 3.11
N ARG A 65 26.01 5.18 3.79
CA ARG A 65 25.57 4.79 5.13
C ARG A 65 25.72 5.90 6.18
N GLU A 66 26.69 6.78 6.01
CA GLU A 66 26.95 7.91 6.92
C GLU A 66 25.96 9.07 6.75
N ASP A 67 25.39 9.22 5.55
CA ASP A 67 24.38 10.21 5.24
C ASP A 67 23.28 9.58 4.37
N PRO A 68 22.43 8.72 4.97
CA PRO A 68 21.46 7.95 4.23
C PRO A 68 20.30 8.82 3.74
N SER A 69 19.90 8.65 2.48
CA SER A 69 18.69 9.27 1.96
C SER A 69 17.46 8.54 2.52
N VAL A 70 16.87 9.14 3.55
CA VAL A 70 15.73 8.57 4.29
C VAL A 70 14.53 8.32 3.38
N ALA A 71 14.27 9.22 2.44
CA ALA A 71 13.15 9.11 1.51
C ALA A 71 13.30 7.88 0.61
N ASP A 72 14.47 7.73 0.00
CA ASP A 72 14.78 6.60 -0.89
C ASP A 72 14.83 5.28 -0.12
N CYS A 73 15.36 5.27 1.11
CA CYS A 73 15.30 4.09 1.97
C CYS A 73 13.85 3.65 2.23
N ILE A 74 12.95 4.59 2.55
CA ILE A 74 11.53 4.29 2.79
C ILE A 74 10.86 3.85 1.49
N ALA A 75 11.09 4.52 0.37
CA ALA A 75 10.53 4.13 -0.91
C ALA A 75 10.93 2.70 -1.28
N LEU A 76 12.22 2.39 -1.16
CA LEU A 76 12.73 1.05 -1.43
C LEU A 76 12.12 0.01 -0.49
N LEU A 77 11.99 0.30 0.80
CA LEU A 77 11.43 -0.66 1.78
C LEU A 77 9.92 -0.84 1.65
N CYS A 78 9.18 0.27 1.51
CA CYS A 78 7.73 0.31 1.45
C CYS A 78 7.17 -0.03 0.07
N GLU A 79 8.02 -0.22 -0.94
CA GLU A 79 7.58 -0.77 -2.22
C GLU A 79 6.70 -2.00 -1.96
N PRO A 80 5.39 -1.93 -2.28
CA PRO A 80 4.43 -2.92 -1.84
C PRO A 80 4.71 -4.24 -2.54
N ALA A 81 5.10 -5.25 -1.77
CA ALA A 81 5.13 -6.62 -2.26
C ALA A 81 3.71 -6.97 -2.72
N GLY A 82 3.57 -7.46 -3.96
CA GLY A 82 2.28 -7.68 -4.62
C GLY A 82 1.23 -8.26 -3.67
N LEU A 83 0.21 -7.47 -3.37
CA LEU A 83 -0.87 -7.87 -2.48
C LEU A 83 -1.80 -8.83 -3.25
N PRO A 84 -1.93 -10.10 -2.82
CA PRO A 84 -2.71 -11.08 -3.58
C PRO A 84 -4.17 -10.64 -3.70
N GLY A 85 -4.64 -10.52 -4.95
CA GLY A 85 -6.00 -10.05 -5.26
C GLY A 85 -6.14 -8.53 -5.34
N CYS A 86 -5.07 -7.77 -5.17
CA CYS A 86 -5.05 -6.32 -5.34
C CYS A 86 -4.18 -5.93 -6.54
N ALA A 87 -4.64 -4.96 -7.32
CA ALA A 87 -3.78 -4.18 -8.20
C ALA A 87 -3.36 -2.92 -7.43
N ILE A 88 -2.06 -2.61 -7.44
CA ILE A 88 -1.54 -1.36 -6.87
C ILE A 88 -1.61 -0.31 -7.98
N GLU A 89 -2.54 0.62 -7.86
CA GLU A 89 -2.76 1.69 -8.85
C GLU A 89 -1.81 2.88 -8.63
N ASP A 90 -1.54 3.24 -7.37
CA ASP A 90 -0.63 4.32 -6.99
C ASP A 90 0.18 3.96 -5.74
N PHE A 91 1.44 4.41 -5.70
CA PHE A 91 2.28 4.35 -4.51
C PHE A 91 3.10 5.64 -4.41
N THR A 92 2.80 6.44 -3.38
CA THR A 92 3.45 7.74 -3.17
C THR A 92 4.16 7.78 -1.82
N VAL A 93 5.44 8.14 -1.83
CA VAL A 93 6.21 8.48 -0.62
C VAL A 93 6.48 9.98 -0.65
N ALA A 94 5.98 10.70 0.35
CA ALA A 94 6.17 12.12 0.48
C ALA A 94 6.68 12.46 1.89
N HIS A 95 7.55 13.46 1.97
CA HIS A 95 7.87 14.08 3.25
C HIS A 95 6.62 14.73 3.80
N ALA A 96 6.25 14.36 5.03
CA ALA A 96 5.26 15.14 5.76
C ALA A 96 5.80 16.57 5.89
N ALA A 97 4.99 17.57 5.55
CA ALA A 97 5.30 18.95 5.88
C ALA A 97 5.66 19.05 7.36
N PRO A 98 6.66 19.86 7.74
CA PRO A 98 7.08 19.96 9.13
C PRO A 98 5.87 20.33 9.98
N VAL A 99 5.42 19.38 10.81
CA VAL A 99 4.37 19.64 11.78
C VAL A 99 5.02 20.47 12.88
N MET A 100 4.79 21.78 12.86
CA MET A 100 5.05 22.63 14.01
C MET A 100 4.20 22.07 15.15
N GLN A 101 4.79 21.26 16.03
CA GLN A 101 4.11 20.75 17.21
C GLN A 101 3.77 21.95 18.08
N LEU A 102 2.53 22.42 18.03
CA LEU A 102 2.02 23.35 19.03
C LEU A 102 2.14 22.66 20.39
N PRO A 103 2.69 23.35 21.42
CA PRO A 103 2.75 22.81 22.75
C PRO A 103 1.33 22.43 23.16
N ARG A 104 1.13 21.17 23.55
CA ARG A 104 -0.14 20.70 24.09
C ARG A 104 -0.39 21.52 25.34
N SER A 105 -1.27 22.52 25.27
CA SER A 105 -1.68 23.29 26.44
C SER A 105 -2.19 22.30 27.48
N ILE A 106 -1.49 22.26 28.62
CA ILE A 106 -1.92 21.52 29.80
C ILE A 106 -3.19 22.23 30.25
N ALA A 107 -4.35 21.62 29.98
CA ALA A 107 -5.59 22.05 30.60
C ALA A 107 -5.46 21.77 32.11
N ALA A 108 -5.37 22.83 32.90
CA ALA A 108 -5.44 22.82 34.35
C ALA A 108 -6.90 22.71 34.81
#